data_AF-A0A2S2NM50-F1
#
_entry.id   AF-A0A2S2NM50-F1
#
_cell.length_a   1.000
_cell.length_b   1.000
_cell.length_c   1.000
_cell.angle_alpha   90.00
_cell.angle_beta   90.00
_cell.angle_gamma   90.00
#
_symmetry.space_group_name_H-M   'P 1'
#
loop_
_entity.id
_entity.type
_entity.pdbx_description
1 polymer ?
#
loop_
_entity_poly.entity_id
_entity_poly.type
_entity_poly.pdbx_seq_one_letter_code
_entity_poly.pdbx_strand_id
1 'polypeptide(L)'
;MSFCMFLCGLYKVDILKQSDSKATVNVLFLRYLEIVRRCQLRYQMEPAGSHGAWSLDDYQFVPFIWGSAQLIENPDLNPNLFVDEKCVQQFKSKYMFLGCIDFIMQVKKGLFHEHSNQLWNISGVQSWNKINEGLIKMYKKEVLGKFPIIQHVPFGNLFKFKQCTNKKPFATPLAMKTPALSLLEKLKKTNQS
;
A
#
# COMPACT_ATOMS: atom_id res chain seq x y z
N MET A 1 -0.45 9.46 7.33
CA MET A 1 -1.71 10.15 7.00
C MET A 1 -1.47 11.53 6.38
N SER A 2 -0.73 12.42 7.05
CA SER A 2 -0.57 13.82 6.62
C SER A 2 -0.05 13.99 5.19
N PHE A 3 0.86 13.12 4.74
CA PHE A 3 1.32 13.15 3.35
C PHE A 3 0.20 12.81 2.34
N CYS A 4 -0.66 11.83 2.62
CA CYS A 4 -1.82 11.54 1.79
C CYS A 4 -2.82 12.72 1.74
N MET A 5 -2.99 13.43 2.87
CA MET A 5 -3.77 14.66 2.92
C MET A 5 -3.15 15.76 2.07
N PHE A 6 -1.83 15.93 2.11
CA PHE A 6 -1.10 16.85 1.24
C PHE A 6 -1.34 16.52 -0.24
N LEU A 7 -1.18 15.26 -0.65
CA LEU A 7 -1.46 14.84 -2.03
C LEU A 7 -2.91 15.10 -2.42
N CYS A 8 -3.86 14.72 -1.57
CA CYS A 8 -5.28 15.02 -1.78
C CYS A 8 -5.52 16.53 -1.92
N GLY A 9 -4.76 17.35 -1.18
CA GLY A 9 -4.80 18.80 -1.28
C GLY A 9 -4.39 19.28 -2.67
N LEU A 10 -3.27 18.76 -3.20
CA LEU A 10 -2.81 19.05 -4.57
C LEU A 10 -3.83 18.69 -5.64
N TYR A 11 -4.58 17.60 -5.46
CA TYR A 11 -5.70 17.25 -6.32
C TYR A 11 -6.88 18.22 -6.19
N LYS A 12 -7.21 18.65 -4.97
CA LYS A 12 -8.34 19.56 -4.72
C LYS A 12 -8.11 20.98 -5.25
N VAL A 13 -6.85 21.38 -5.46
CA VAL A 13 -6.48 22.67 -6.05
C VAL A 13 -6.02 22.53 -7.51
N ASP A 14 -6.28 21.39 -8.14
CA ASP A 14 -5.98 21.09 -9.55
C ASP A 14 -4.50 21.19 -9.97
N ILE A 15 -3.57 21.13 -9.01
CA ILE A 15 -2.12 20.98 -9.29
C ILE A 15 -1.86 19.57 -9.82
N LEU A 16 -2.46 18.55 -9.20
CA LEU A 16 -2.46 17.19 -9.69
C LEU A 16 -3.83 16.87 -10.30
N LYS A 17 -3.83 16.25 -11.47
CA LYS A 17 -5.04 15.83 -12.18
C LYS A 17 -5.24 14.33 -12.07
N GLN A 18 -6.46 13.86 -12.30
CA GLN A 18 -6.79 12.43 -12.24
C GLN A 18 -5.89 11.57 -13.15
N SER A 19 -5.42 12.12 -14.27
CA SER A 19 -4.41 11.54 -15.16
C SER A 19 -3.11 11.16 -14.44
N ASP A 20 -2.76 11.90 -13.39
CA ASP A 20 -1.49 11.79 -12.66
C ASP A 20 -1.57 10.78 -11.51
N SER A 21 -2.73 10.14 -11.30
CA SER A 21 -2.97 9.19 -10.20
C SER A 21 -1.94 8.07 -10.13
N LYS A 22 -1.58 7.46 -11.28
CA LYS A 22 -0.56 6.41 -11.34
C LYS A 22 0.84 6.95 -10.99
N ALA A 23 1.21 8.11 -11.51
CA ALA A 23 2.51 8.73 -11.24
C ALA A 23 2.62 9.19 -9.77
N THR A 24 1.53 9.69 -9.20
CA THR A 24 1.48 10.11 -7.79
C THR A 24 1.81 8.95 -6.86
N VAL A 25 1.29 7.75 -7.14
CA VAL A 25 1.58 6.56 -6.33
C VAL A 25 2.96 5.98 -6.66
N ASN A 26 3.26 5.77 -7.94
CA ASN A 26 4.44 5.01 -8.37
C ASN A 26 5.72 5.84 -8.51
N VAL A 27 5.66 7.16 -8.38
CA VAL A 27 6.85 8.04 -8.47
C VAL A 27 6.93 8.89 -7.21
N LEU A 28 5.94 9.75 -7.00
CA LEU A 28 5.98 10.74 -5.92
C LEU A 28 5.93 10.05 -4.55
N PHE A 29 4.97 9.15 -4.35
CA PHE A 29 4.84 8.47 -3.07
C PHE A 29 5.95 7.46 -2.80
N LEU A 30 6.46 6.75 -3.82
CA LEU A 30 7.66 5.91 -3.65
C LEU A 30 8.85 6.75 -3.20
N ARG A 31 9.08 7.91 -3.82
CA ARG A 31 10.17 8.81 -3.41
C ARG A 31 9.99 9.34 -1.98
N TYR A 32 8.76 9.62 -1.59
CA TYR A 32 8.44 9.95 -0.19
C TYR A 32 8.80 8.80 0.76
N LEU A 33 8.47 7.55 0.43
CA LEU A 33 8.82 6.41 1.28
C LEU A 33 10.33 6.24 1.44
N GLU A 34 11.10 6.42 0.38
CA GLU A 34 12.57 6.38 0.45
C GLU A 34 13.12 7.43 1.42
N ILE A 35 12.61 8.66 1.36
CA ILE A 35 13.01 9.75 2.28
C ILE A 35 12.63 9.40 3.72
N VAL A 36 11.40 8.95 3.94
CA VAL A 36 10.91 8.60 5.28
C VAL A 36 11.73 7.46 5.89
N ARG A 37 12.05 6.41 5.12
CA ARG A 37 12.89 5.30 5.58
C ARG A 37 14.30 5.75 5.94
N ARG A 38 14.88 6.66 5.15
CA ARG A 38 16.18 7.26 5.50
C ARG A 38 16.11 8.04 6.80
N CYS A 39 15.04 8.80 7.05
CA CYS A 39 14.86 9.50 8.31
C CYS A 39 14.71 8.52 9.49
N GLN A 40 13.89 7.49 9.34
CA GLN A 40 13.69 6.44 10.36
C GLN A 40 15.02 5.81 10.78
N LEU A 41 15.83 5.39 9.81
CA LEU A 41 17.13 4.77 10.07
C LEU A 41 18.15 5.77 10.62
N ARG A 42 18.25 6.97 10.01
CA ARG A 42 19.28 7.95 10.34
C ARG A 42 19.10 8.55 11.73
N TYR A 43 17.86 8.74 12.15
CA TYR A 43 17.49 9.39 13.40
C TYR A 43 16.93 8.41 14.44
N GLN A 44 16.94 7.11 14.15
CA GLN A 44 16.41 6.07 15.04
C GLN A 44 15.02 6.43 15.57
N MET A 45 14.15 6.89 14.65
CA MET A 45 12.83 7.35 15.02
C MET A 45 12.06 6.20 15.67
N GLU A 46 11.30 6.48 16.72
CA GLU A 46 10.41 5.48 17.30
C GLU A 46 9.08 5.44 16.55
N PRO A 47 8.42 4.27 16.48
CA PRO A 47 7.07 4.14 15.93
C PRO A 47 6.07 5.02 16.69
N ALA A 48 5.26 5.79 15.95
CA ALA A 48 4.22 6.61 16.56
C ALA A 48 2.96 5.76 16.80
N GLY A 49 2.79 5.29 18.04
CA GLY A 49 1.63 4.49 18.48
C GLY A 49 2.01 3.07 18.92
N SER A 50 1.25 2.51 19.87
CA SER A 50 1.63 1.32 20.63
C SER A 50 0.86 0.05 20.22
N HIS A 51 1.05 -0.43 18.99
CA HIS A 51 0.44 -1.70 18.55
C HIS A 51 1.44 -2.86 18.39
N GLY A 52 2.74 -2.62 18.46
CA GLY A 52 3.79 -3.66 18.53
C GLY A 52 3.62 -4.75 17.47
N ALA A 53 3.72 -6.02 17.85
CA ALA A 53 3.56 -7.17 16.93
C ALA A 53 2.16 -7.30 16.31
N TRP A 54 1.16 -6.54 16.81
CA TRP A 54 -0.23 -6.58 16.35
C TRP A 54 -0.59 -5.43 15.39
N SER A 55 0.32 -4.49 15.15
CA SER A 55 0.20 -3.55 14.02
C SER A 55 0.55 -4.23 12.69
N LEU A 56 0.03 -3.68 11.59
CA LEU A 56 0.42 -4.10 10.25
C LEU A 56 1.91 -3.88 9.99
N ASP A 57 2.41 -2.68 10.30
CA ASP A 57 3.80 -2.27 10.25
C ASP A 57 4.00 -1.12 11.24
N ASP A 58 5.25 -0.89 11.65
CA ASP A 58 5.58 0.09 12.70
C ASP A 58 5.33 1.54 12.24
N TYR A 59 5.44 1.83 10.95
CA TYR A 59 5.39 3.21 10.44
C TYR A 59 4.40 3.43 9.31
N GLN A 60 4.19 2.43 8.46
CA GLN A 60 3.50 2.59 7.19
C GLN A 60 2.24 1.73 7.12
N PHE A 61 1.24 2.22 6.41
CA PHE A 61 0.01 1.44 6.14
C PHE A 61 -0.38 1.54 4.67
N VAL A 62 -0.51 2.77 4.18
CA VAL A 62 -0.92 3.08 2.80
C VAL A 62 -0.11 2.35 1.71
N PRO A 63 1.22 2.16 1.84
CA PRO A 63 1.98 1.40 0.85
C PRO A 63 1.52 -0.05 0.69
N PHE A 64 1.00 -0.69 1.75
CA PHE A 64 0.46 -2.04 1.66
C PHE A 64 -0.88 -2.06 0.92
N ILE A 65 -1.71 -1.03 1.08
CA ILE A 65 -2.96 -0.89 0.32
C ILE A 65 -2.65 -0.72 -1.17
N TRP A 66 -1.82 0.26 -1.54
CA TRP A 66 -1.50 0.48 -2.95
C TRP A 66 -0.65 -0.63 -3.56
N GLY A 67 0.29 -1.18 -2.79
CA GLY A 67 1.11 -2.31 -3.21
C GLY A 67 0.32 -3.60 -3.44
N SER A 68 -0.66 -3.91 -2.57
CA SER A 68 -1.54 -5.08 -2.81
C SER A 68 -2.42 -4.87 -4.04
N ALA A 69 -2.85 -3.65 -4.33
CA ALA A 69 -3.59 -3.35 -5.55
C ALA A 69 -2.74 -3.58 -6.82
N GLN A 70 -1.42 -3.36 -6.76
CA GLN A 70 -0.50 -3.68 -7.87
C GLN A 70 -0.38 -5.19 -8.14
N LEU A 71 -0.75 -6.03 -7.18
CA LEU A 71 -0.60 -7.49 -7.22
C LEU A 71 -1.92 -8.23 -7.50
N ILE A 72 -3.04 -7.51 -7.61
CA ILE A 72 -4.32 -8.10 -8.02
C ILE A 72 -4.17 -8.71 -9.41
N GLU A 73 -4.65 -9.95 -9.56
CA GLU A 73 -4.58 -10.74 -10.82
C GLU A 73 -3.15 -10.97 -11.34
N ASN A 74 -2.13 -10.86 -10.47
CA ASN A 74 -0.76 -11.23 -10.83
C ASN A 74 -0.62 -12.77 -10.88
N PRO A 75 -0.29 -13.37 -12.03
CA PRO A 75 -0.24 -14.83 -12.17
C PRO A 75 0.99 -15.45 -11.49
N ASP A 76 2.06 -14.68 -11.29
CA ASP A 76 3.36 -15.20 -10.85
C ASP A 76 3.57 -15.06 -9.34
N LEU A 77 2.80 -14.18 -8.68
CA LEU A 77 2.98 -13.83 -7.28
C LEU A 77 1.75 -14.20 -6.48
N ASN A 78 1.77 -15.38 -5.85
CA ASN A 78 0.80 -15.73 -4.83
C ASN A 78 1.09 -14.97 -3.52
N PRO A 79 0.07 -14.63 -2.72
CA PRO A 79 0.27 -13.91 -1.47
C PRO A 79 1.18 -14.61 -0.46
N ASN A 80 1.16 -15.93 -0.38
CA ASN A 80 2.07 -16.67 0.50
C ASN A 80 3.56 -16.45 0.18
N LEU A 81 3.90 -15.95 -1.01
CA LEU A 81 5.29 -15.72 -1.42
C LEU A 81 5.86 -14.40 -0.90
N PHE A 82 5.04 -13.45 -0.42
CA PHE A 82 5.61 -12.18 0.05
C PHE A 82 6.43 -12.32 1.33
N VAL A 83 6.37 -13.46 2.03
CA VAL A 83 7.21 -13.78 3.18
C VAL A 83 8.46 -14.58 2.82
N ASP A 84 8.58 -15.04 1.57
CA ASP A 84 9.77 -15.73 1.08
C ASP A 84 10.86 -14.72 0.71
N GLU A 85 12.02 -14.82 1.34
CA GLU A 85 13.10 -13.85 1.19
C GLU A 85 13.61 -13.76 -0.27
N LYS A 86 13.71 -14.89 -0.98
CA LYS A 86 14.19 -14.90 -2.37
C LYS A 86 13.20 -14.18 -3.28
N CYS A 87 11.91 -14.45 -3.12
CA CYS A 87 10.85 -13.77 -3.84
C CYS A 87 10.87 -12.26 -3.57
N VAL A 88 10.98 -11.86 -2.30
CA VAL A 88 11.06 -10.46 -1.91
C VAL A 88 12.27 -9.78 -2.56
N GLN A 89 13.47 -10.37 -2.49
CA GLN A 89 14.67 -9.79 -3.10
C GLN A 89 14.54 -9.62 -4.62
N GLN A 90 13.92 -10.58 -5.30
CA GLN A 90 13.72 -10.53 -6.75
C GLN A 90 12.78 -9.40 -7.18
N PHE A 91 11.74 -9.11 -6.39
CA PHE A 91 10.62 -8.28 -6.82
C PHE A 91 10.45 -6.97 -6.03
N LYS A 92 11.26 -6.70 -5.00
CA LYS A 92 11.19 -5.50 -4.16
C LYS A 92 11.22 -4.17 -4.91
N SER A 93 11.99 -4.10 -6.01
CA SER A 93 12.09 -2.89 -6.83
C SER A 93 10.91 -2.71 -7.79
N LYS A 94 10.13 -3.78 -8.02
CA LYS A 94 9.01 -3.79 -8.98
C LYS A 94 7.66 -3.52 -8.30
N TYR A 95 7.47 -4.04 -7.08
CA TYR A 95 6.21 -3.93 -6.36
C TYR A 95 6.38 -3.24 -5.02
N MET A 96 5.58 -2.19 -4.78
CA MET A 96 5.64 -1.38 -3.56
C MET A 96 5.42 -2.22 -2.30
N PHE A 97 4.53 -3.23 -2.37
CA PHE A 97 4.27 -4.15 -1.26
C PHE A 97 5.55 -4.89 -0.84
N LEU A 98 6.23 -5.51 -1.81
CA LEU A 98 7.45 -6.28 -1.57
C LEU A 98 8.62 -5.37 -1.16
N GLY A 99 8.68 -4.15 -1.71
CA GLY A 99 9.63 -3.13 -1.23
C GLY A 99 9.39 -2.69 0.22
N CYS A 100 8.19 -2.89 0.78
CA CYS A 100 7.93 -2.70 2.21
C CYS A 100 8.34 -3.92 3.03
N ILE A 101 8.06 -5.12 2.55
CA ILE A 101 8.50 -6.36 3.22
C ILE A 101 10.03 -6.44 3.30
N ASP A 102 10.73 -6.11 2.21
CA ASP A 102 12.20 -6.05 2.19
C ASP A 102 12.75 -5.11 3.27
N PHE A 103 12.14 -3.93 3.43
CA PHE A 103 12.55 -2.98 4.46
C PHE A 103 12.33 -3.54 5.88
N ILE A 104 11.20 -4.19 6.12
CA ILE A 104 10.90 -4.85 7.40
C ILE A 104 11.95 -5.92 7.72
N MET A 105 12.27 -6.79 6.76
CA MET A 105 13.26 -7.88 6.93
C MET A 105 14.68 -7.35 7.19
N GLN A 106 15.02 -6.17 6.69
CA GLN A 106 16.31 -5.55 6.97
C GLN A 106 16.40 -4.98 8.40
N VAL A 107 15.32 -4.34 8.86
CA VAL A 107 15.27 -3.60 10.13
C VAL A 107 14.97 -4.52 11.32
N LYS A 108 14.02 -5.43 11.20
CA LYS A 108 13.63 -6.35 12.28
C LYS A 108 14.47 -7.62 12.22
N LYS A 109 14.88 -8.13 13.39
CA LYS A 109 15.67 -9.37 13.52
C LYS A 109 14.79 -10.50 14.05
N GLY A 110 15.16 -11.72 13.71
CA GLY A 110 14.42 -12.93 14.10
C GLY A 110 13.51 -13.44 12.99
N LEU A 111 12.62 -14.36 13.34
CA LEU A 111 11.71 -14.97 12.37
C LEU A 111 10.58 -14.00 12.03
N PHE A 112 10.18 -13.95 10.75
CA PHE A 112 9.19 -12.98 10.27
C PHE A 112 7.87 -13.04 11.04
N HIS A 113 7.42 -14.23 11.41
CA HIS A 113 6.18 -14.43 12.17
C HIS A 113 6.25 -13.93 13.63
N GLU A 114 7.44 -13.80 14.21
CA GLU A 114 7.62 -13.30 15.58
C GLU A 114 7.48 -11.78 15.65
N HIS A 115 8.07 -11.07 14.67
CA HIS A 115 8.15 -9.61 14.70
C HIS A 115 7.11 -8.91 13.80
N SER A 116 6.46 -9.66 12.90
CA SER A 116 5.47 -9.16 11.93
C SER A 116 4.27 -10.12 11.78
N ASN A 117 3.72 -10.57 12.92
CA ASN A 117 2.64 -11.56 12.99
C ASN A 117 1.41 -11.21 12.14
N GLN A 118 0.97 -9.94 12.10
CA GLN A 118 -0.17 -9.55 11.25
C GLN A 118 0.09 -9.78 9.77
N LEU A 119 1.25 -9.36 9.26
CA LEU A 119 1.64 -9.61 7.88
C LEU A 119 1.81 -11.11 7.63
N TRP A 120 2.34 -11.86 8.60
CA TRP A 120 2.42 -13.31 8.50
C TRP A 120 1.03 -13.96 8.33
N ASN A 121 0.05 -13.57 9.14
CA ASN A 121 -1.33 -14.07 9.03
C ASN A 121 -1.98 -13.67 7.69
N ILE A 122 -1.69 -12.47 7.19
CA ILE A 122 -2.16 -12.00 5.88
C ILE A 122 -1.60 -12.88 4.74
N SER A 123 -0.40 -13.45 4.90
CA SER A 123 0.21 -14.32 3.88
C SER A 123 -0.58 -15.62 3.63
N GLY A 124 -1.39 -16.05 4.61
CA GLY A 124 -2.31 -17.17 4.46
C GLY A 124 -3.57 -16.88 3.62
N VAL A 125 -3.83 -15.61 3.26
CA VAL A 125 -4.98 -15.24 2.43
C VAL A 125 -4.65 -15.50 0.95
N GLN A 126 -5.45 -16.33 0.28
CA GLN A 126 -5.14 -16.82 -1.08
C GLN A 126 -5.30 -15.78 -2.21
N SER A 127 -5.84 -14.59 -1.95
CA SER A 127 -6.17 -13.60 -2.99
C SER A 127 -5.71 -12.21 -2.63
N TRP A 128 -4.91 -11.60 -3.51
CA TRP A 128 -4.51 -10.19 -3.39
C TRP A 128 -5.70 -9.23 -3.37
N ASN A 129 -6.80 -9.55 -4.06
CA ASN A 129 -8.01 -8.74 -4.01
C ASN A 129 -8.61 -8.76 -2.59
N LYS A 130 -8.75 -9.95 -1.98
CA LYS A 130 -9.22 -10.07 -0.59
C LYS A 130 -8.29 -9.38 0.40
N ILE A 131 -6.97 -9.48 0.19
CA ILE A 131 -5.97 -8.77 1.00
C ILE A 131 -6.17 -7.26 0.87
N ASN A 132 -6.29 -6.74 -0.35
CA ASN A 132 -6.49 -5.31 -0.59
C ASN A 132 -7.76 -4.78 0.09
N GLU A 133 -8.89 -5.47 -0.09
CA GLU A 133 -10.15 -5.11 0.57
C GLU A 133 -10.02 -5.16 2.10
N GLY A 134 -9.35 -6.19 2.63
CA GLY A 134 -9.07 -6.34 4.05
C GLY A 134 -8.24 -5.18 4.61
N LEU A 135 -7.16 -4.81 3.91
CA LEU A 135 -6.29 -3.69 4.28
C LEU A 135 -7.03 -2.36 4.23
N ILE A 136 -7.93 -2.14 3.26
CA ILE A 136 -8.77 -0.93 3.23
C ILE A 136 -9.71 -0.89 4.43
N LYS A 137 -10.34 -2.01 4.79
CA LYS A 137 -11.22 -2.10 5.98
C LYS A 137 -10.44 -1.87 7.27
N MET A 138 -9.26 -2.49 7.39
CA MET A 138 -8.36 -2.33 8.52
C MET A 138 -7.88 -0.88 8.64
N TYR A 139 -7.50 -0.21 7.56
CA TYR A 139 -7.11 1.21 7.57
C TYR A 139 -8.24 2.12 8.06
N LYS A 140 -9.47 1.87 7.60
CA LYS A 140 -10.64 2.62 8.07
C LYS A 140 -10.85 2.46 9.57
N LYS A 141 -10.71 1.25 10.10
CA LYS A 141 -10.94 0.95 11.52
C LYS A 141 -9.79 1.40 12.43
N GLU A 142 -8.56 1.07 12.05
CA GLU A 142 -7.39 1.17 12.92
C GLU A 142 -6.56 2.42 12.70
N VAL A 143 -6.76 3.13 11.59
CA VAL A 143 -6.13 4.43 11.36
C VAL A 143 -7.20 5.51 11.44
N LEU A 144 -8.13 5.54 10.48
CA LEU A 144 -9.14 6.60 10.37
C LEU A 144 -10.13 6.63 11.55
N GLY A 145 -10.45 5.47 12.13
CA GLY A 145 -11.35 5.32 13.27
C GLY A 145 -10.70 5.51 14.63
N LYS A 146 -9.39 5.75 14.72
CA LYS A 146 -8.67 5.91 15.98
C LYS A 146 -8.41 7.37 16.29
N PHE A 147 -9.06 7.87 17.34
CA PHE A 147 -8.89 9.25 17.80
C PHE A 147 -7.43 9.64 18.06
N PRO A 148 -6.59 8.81 18.74
CA PRO A 148 -5.19 9.17 18.99
C PRO A 148 -4.37 9.44 17.72
N ILE A 149 -4.80 8.87 16.59
CA ILE A 149 -4.16 9.08 15.28
C ILE A 149 -4.79 10.30 14.58
N ILE A 150 -6.12 10.36 14.53
CA ILE A 150 -6.85 11.39 13.77
C ILE A 150 -6.83 12.76 14.41
N GLN A 151 -6.59 12.87 15.72
CA GLN A 151 -6.49 14.15 16.42
C GLN A 151 -5.41 15.08 15.83
N HIS A 152 -4.43 14.53 15.13
CA HIS A 152 -3.35 15.29 14.50
C HIS A 152 -3.64 15.70 13.05
N VAL A 153 -4.83 15.41 12.52
CA VAL A 153 -5.22 15.79 11.14
C VAL A 153 -5.65 17.26 11.12
N PRO A 154 -4.97 18.14 10.38
CA PRO A 154 -5.35 19.55 10.32
C PRO A 154 -6.60 19.74 9.45
N PHE A 155 -7.51 20.58 9.93
CA PHE A 155 -8.67 21.03 9.17
C PHE A 155 -8.56 22.54 8.91
N GLY A 156 -9.03 22.98 7.75
CA GLY A 156 -8.96 24.36 7.31
C GLY A 156 -9.85 24.61 6.09
N ASN A 157 -9.50 25.60 5.27
CA ASN A 157 -10.31 25.98 4.11
C ASN A 157 -10.43 24.85 3.08
N LEU A 158 -9.34 24.11 2.85
CA LEU A 158 -9.28 23.02 1.88
C LEU A 158 -9.95 21.73 2.39
N PHE A 159 -9.72 21.41 3.67
CA PHE A 159 -10.28 20.25 4.36
C PHE A 159 -11.17 20.73 5.50
N LYS A 160 -12.47 20.89 5.23
CA LYS A 160 -13.42 21.43 6.21
C LYS A 160 -13.81 20.36 7.24
N PHE A 161 -13.80 20.72 8.52
CA PHE A 161 -14.38 19.92 9.60
C PHE A 161 -15.89 20.17 9.70
N LYS A 162 -16.63 19.69 8.70
CA LYS A 162 -18.10 19.77 8.64
C LYS A 162 -18.66 18.43 8.22
N GLN A 163 -19.88 18.12 8.66
CA GLN A 163 -20.57 16.91 8.26
C GLN A 163 -20.71 16.87 6.73
N CYS A 164 -20.36 15.72 6.14
CA CYS A 164 -20.48 15.54 4.70
C CYS A 164 -21.96 15.42 4.32
N THR A 165 -22.48 16.39 3.56
CA THR A 165 -23.87 16.44 3.10
C THR A 165 -24.12 15.55 1.88
N ASN A 166 -23.09 15.28 1.07
CA ASN A 166 -23.16 14.45 -0.12
C ASN A 166 -22.38 13.16 0.08
N LYS A 167 -23.05 12.10 0.52
CA LYS A 167 -22.51 10.73 0.41
C LYS A 167 -22.51 10.34 -1.07
N LYS A 168 -21.52 10.78 -1.85
CA LYS A 168 -21.25 10.13 -3.14
C LYS A 168 -20.87 8.68 -2.82
N PRO A 169 -21.56 7.67 -3.39
CA PRO A 169 -21.09 6.29 -3.31
C PRO A 169 -19.64 6.26 -3.78
N PHE A 170 -18.78 5.54 -3.07
CA PHE A 170 -17.49 5.18 -3.64
C PHE A 170 -17.79 4.48 -4.97
N ALA A 171 -17.28 5.02 -6.08
CA ALA A 171 -17.39 4.33 -7.35
C ALA A 171 -16.77 2.94 -7.16
N THR A 172 -17.59 1.91 -7.27
CA THR A 172 -17.10 0.53 -7.40
C THR A 172 -16.09 0.56 -8.54
N PRO A 173 -14.89 -0.02 -8.38
CA PRO A 173 -13.97 -0.14 -9.50
C PRO A 173 -14.76 -0.74 -10.66
N LEU A 174 -14.90 0.00 -11.76
CA LEU A 174 -15.34 -0.59 -13.01
C LEU A 174 -14.38 -1.76 -13.21
N ALA A 175 -14.92 -2.99 -13.21
CA ALA A 175 -14.16 -4.15 -13.62
C ALA A 175 -13.55 -3.78 -14.97
N MET A 176 -12.24 -3.53 -15.01
CA MET A 176 -11.54 -3.43 -16.28
C MET A 176 -11.71 -4.81 -16.88
N LYS A 177 -12.57 -4.93 -17.89
CA LYS A 177 -12.53 -6.05 -18.80
C LYS A 177 -11.18 -5.96 -19.51
N THR A 178 -10.16 -6.55 -18.92
CA THR A 178 -8.89 -6.73 -19.61
C THR A 178 -9.13 -7.82 -20.66
N PRO A 179 -8.93 -7.55 -21.96
CA PRO A 179 -8.79 -8.62 -22.92
C PRO A 179 -7.43 -9.26 -22.64
N ALA A 180 -7.44 -10.31 -21.80
CA ALA A 180 -6.26 -11.13 -21.58
C ALA A 180 -6.02 -11.96 -22.84
N LEU A 181 -5.23 -11.42 -23.79
CA LEU A 181 -4.39 -12.29 -24.60
C LEU A 181 -3.17 -12.60 -23.75
N SER A 182 -3.10 -13.85 -23.31
CA SER A 182 -2.02 -14.37 -22.50
C SER A 182 -0.68 -14.18 -23.23
N LEU A 183 0.39 -13.92 -22.49
CA LEU A 183 1.76 -13.88 -23.01
C LEU A 183 2.11 -15.21 -23.74
N LEU A 184 1.50 -16.32 -23.32
CA LEU A 184 1.59 -17.63 -23.96
C LEU A 184 0.98 -17.66 -25.37
N GLU A 185 -0.10 -16.93 -25.63
CA GLU A 185 -0.68 -16.81 -26.98
C GLU A 185 0.15 -15.92 -27.89
N LYS A 186 0.81 -14.90 -27.33
CA LYS A 186 1.76 -14.06 -28.09
C LYS A 186 3.00 -14.86 -28.51
N LEU A 187 3.52 -15.72 -27.63
CA LEU A 187 4.66 -16.60 -27.92
C LEU A 187 4.34 -17.74 -28.90
N LYS A 188 3.10 -18.26 -28.89
CA LYS A 188 2.65 -19.26 -29.88
C LYS A 188 2.56 -18.70 -31.30
N LYS A 189 2.25 -17.41 -31.47
CA LYS A 189 2.18 -16.77 -32.79
C LYS A 189 3.54 -16.46 -33.40
N THR A 190 4.60 -16.33 -32.60
CA THR A 190 5.95 -16.04 -33.09
C THR A 190 6.67 -17.29 -33.63
N ASN A 191 6.20 -18.49 -33.27
CA ASN A 191 6.77 -19.76 -33.75
C ASN A 191 6.04 -20.35 -34.97
N GLN A 192 5.17 -19.58 -35.64
CA GLN A 192 4.46 -19.99 -36.86
C GLN A 192 4.68 -19.03 -38.04
N SER A 193 5.73 -18.20 -38.01
CA SER A 193 6.19 -17.40 -39.14
C SER A 193 7.55 -17.86 -39.63
#